data_AF-A0A5J6YWU4-F1
#
_entry.id   AF-A0A5J6YWU4-F1
#
_cell.length_a   1.000
_cell.length_b   1.000
_cell.length_c   1.000
_cell.angle_alpha   90.00
_cell.angle_beta   90.00
_cell.angle_gamma   90.00
#
_symmetry.space_group_name_H-M   'P 1'
#
loop_
_entity.id
_entity.type
_entity.pdbx_description
1 polymer ?
#
loop_
_entity_poly.entity_id
_entity_poly.type
_entity_poly.pdbx_seq_one_letter_code
_entity_poly.pdbx_strand_id
1 'polypeptide(L)'
;MKQKIILFSSALLLGVAGTGLAQANPAQSNLAQSSDPFIREVPAQAAPVLRGTPVAAPAPINLTGVQDAAFGSPRSSQNGSITRVVFDLPTGVSYTLTPTFTGLRLDIQGARVIPTVSGKLGDSVNEYRAGGGQATLITPYPLSLTGGWQATETTIGTGGRVLILDFAASLTGGASAELGKQVRTVAQGSAPSAAIPAAPPLAPVATSPKLTPPVALSVPRAVPAQVIPTQANPVQATPPGDDVTPAPGGPLPPAPALPGANPETPSALSGQVPGTARGAMLSPPRIGKNPGQTRVVLDLPPGTTYRIVPGGIGLRVELSGVSVVPQVAQNISPELRSWRAESTLSGAVFTLLTAAPTTARSGWRAQLLPPASGDLSRLAIDLSPALADLTPLLPEQKLLAAVPAIPAARGMAILALSASYTRPRVVIDPGHGGRDPGAVGAVIEKEVVLDVALRVAALLRAAGVDVVLTRDRDGALNPDKNTDLTMRAKLGTPGTQLFVSIHVNAMDARSALRGYGVETWWNPNHPLSSSLAALLQTNVVSETGAFSQGLKNSQSLAVLRNSRIPAALIEIGYTSHPVDGLNLQDTNYRDRVALGIAQGIREALVSGIVDGGAVGGAGK
;
A
#
# COMPACT_ATOMS: atom_id res chain seq x y z
N MET A 1 23.45 -56.56 -39.10
CA MET A 1 22.34 -57.34 -39.65
C MET A 1 21.14 -56.43 -39.84
N LYS A 2 20.70 -56.32 -41.11
CA LYS A 2 19.42 -55.82 -41.66
C LYS A 2 19.00 -54.36 -41.44
N GLN A 3 19.36 -53.57 -42.46
CA GLN A 3 18.63 -52.42 -43.01
C GLN A 3 17.17 -52.77 -43.37
N LYS A 4 16.29 -51.76 -43.40
CA LYS A 4 15.37 -51.52 -44.53
C LYS A 4 14.98 -50.03 -44.62
N ILE A 5 15.11 -49.51 -45.83
CA ILE A 5 14.72 -48.20 -46.36
C ILE A 5 13.45 -48.44 -47.21
N ILE A 6 12.59 -47.41 -47.42
CA ILE A 6 12.08 -46.90 -48.74
C ILE A 6 10.67 -46.26 -48.69
N LEU A 7 10.66 -44.95 -49.05
CA LEU A 7 9.77 -44.07 -49.87
C LEU A 7 8.22 -44.20 -49.83
N PHE A 8 7.39 -43.17 -50.10
CA PHE A 8 7.30 -42.07 -51.11
C PHE A 8 6.38 -40.94 -50.53
N SER A 9 6.20 -39.69 -51.03
CA SER A 9 6.35 -39.08 -52.36
C SER A 9 6.27 -37.53 -52.27
N SER A 10 6.91 -36.82 -53.20
CA SER A 10 6.66 -35.41 -53.55
C SER A 10 6.94 -35.20 -55.04
N ALA A 11 6.00 -34.59 -55.78
CA ALA A 11 6.13 -33.92 -57.09
C ALA A 11 4.79 -33.18 -57.33
N LEU A 12 4.67 -31.85 -57.50
CA LEU A 12 5.20 -30.88 -58.48
C LEU A 12 4.52 -30.95 -59.87
N LEU A 13 3.87 -29.85 -60.29
CA LEU A 13 3.91 -29.16 -61.61
C LEU A 13 2.79 -28.08 -61.65
N LEU A 14 3.09 -26.77 -61.70
CA LEU A 14 3.41 -25.88 -62.85
C LEU A 14 2.19 -25.32 -63.62
N GLY A 15 2.13 -23.99 -63.69
CA GLY A 15 1.32 -23.21 -64.62
C GLY A 15 1.67 -21.72 -64.50
N VAL A 16 2.39 -21.19 -65.50
CA VAL A 16 3.10 -19.90 -65.53
C VAL A 16 2.43 -18.94 -66.52
N ALA A 17 2.47 -17.65 -66.16
CA ALA A 17 2.50 -16.42 -66.97
C ALA A 17 1.33 -15.98 -67.88
N GLY A 18 1.13 -14.66 -67.91
CA GLY A 18 0.37 -13.96 -68.95
C GLY A 18 0.01 -12.51 -68.59
N THR A 19 0.93 -11.59 -68.85
CA THR A 19 0.84 -10.12 -68.78
C THR A 19 -0.15 -9.51 -69.79
N GLY A 20 -0.72 -8.31 -69.53
CA GLY A 20 -1.18 -7.42 -70.61
C GLY A 20 -2.25 -6.37 -70.29
N LEU A 21 -1.77 -5.13 -70.11
CA LEU A 21 -2.37 -3.79 -70.36
C LEU A 21 -3.68 -3.69 -71.17
N ALA A 22 -4.58 -2.76 -70.79
CA ALA A 22 -4.90 -1.51 -71.52
C ALA A 22 -6.26 -0.88 -71.15
N GLN A 23 -6.30 0.44 -71.27
CA GLN A 23 -7.37 1.40 -70.99
C GLN A 23 -8.59 1.31 -71.94
N ALA A 24 -9.77 1.76 -71.48
CA ALA A 24 -10.58 2.81 -72.14
C ALA A 24 -11.88 3.13 -71.36
N ASN A 25 -12.09 4.43 -71.10
CA ASN A 25 -13.38 5.12 -70.83
C ASN A 25 -14.12 5.32 -72.19
N PRO A 26 -15.32 5.94 -72.34
CA PRO A 26 -16.17 6.69 -71.39
C PRO A 26 -17.71 6.44 -71.52
N ALA A 27 -18.54 7.02 -70.65
CA ALA A 27 -19.81 7.69 -71.02
C ALA A 27 -20.49 8.37 -69.81
N GLN A 28 -20.77 9.66 -69.97
CA GLN A 28 -21.63 10.48 -69.12
C GLN A 28 -23.11 10.24 -69.47
N SER A 29 -23.99 10.26 -68.47
CA SER A 29 -25.34 10.81 -68.64
C SER A 29 -25.87 11.35 -67.30
N ASN A 30 -26.67 12.39 -67.43
CA ASN A 30 -27.01 13.40 -66.43
C ASN A 30 -28.39 13.15 -65.81
N LEU A 31 -28.56 13.61 -64.56
CA LEU A 31 -29.80 14.10 -63.92
C LEU A 31 -30.92 13.11 -63.56
N ALA A 32 -31.18 12.93 -62.26
CA ALA A 32 -32.35 13.48 -61.58
C ALA A 32 -32.36 13.16 -60.08
N GLN A 33 -32.78 14.14 -59.28
CA GLN A 33 -32.83 14.17 -57.82
C GLN A 33 -33.98 13.32 -57.25
N SER A 34 -33.76 12.72 -56.07
CA SER A 34 -34.82 12.37 -55.12
C SER A 34 -34.23 12.26 -53.71
N SER A 35 -34.92 12.88 -52.77
CA SER A 35 -34.56 13.32 -51.43
C SER A 35 -34.49 12.22 -50.34
N ASP A 36 -33.57 12.37 -49.38
CA ASP A 36 -33.55 11.64 -48.09
C ASP A 36 -33.60 12.66 -46.92
N PRO A 37 -34.50 12.54 -45.92
CA PRO A 37 -35.04 13.68 -45.17
C PRO A 37 -34.40 13.90 -43.79
N PHE A 38 -33.07 13.90 -43.69
CA PHE A 38 -32.38 14.11 -42.40
C PHE A 38 -31.43 15.31 -42.34
N ILE A 39 -31.51 16.26 -43.27
CA ILE A 39 -30.78 17.54 -43.18
C ILE A 39 -31.76 18.69 -42.94
N ARG A 40 -31.68 19.30 -41.76
CA ARG A 40 -32.39 20.54 -41.40
C ARG A 40 -31.39 21.70 -41.48
N GLU A 41 -31.56 22.58 -42.46
CA GLU A 41 -30.79 23.83 -42.57
C GLU A 41 -31.24 24.87 -41.53
N VAL A 42 -30.29 25.65 -41.03
CA VAL A 42 -30.48 26.86 -40.22
C VAL A 42 -29.58 27.96 -40.83
N PRO A 43 -30.06 29.21 -40.99
CA PRO A 43 -29.46 30.21 -41.88
C PRO A 43 -28.28 30.98 -41.26
N ALA A 44 -27.47 31.59 -42.13
CA ALA A 44 -26.29 32.39 -41.77
C ALA A 44 -26.64 33.78 -41.22
N GLN A 45 -26.04 34.17 -40.08
CA GLN A 45 -25.79 35.58 -39.75
C GLN A 45 -24.66 35.81 -38.72
N ALA A 46 -23.74 36.69 -39.12
CA ALA A 46 -22.80 37.56 -38.38
C ALA A 46 -21.95 37.03 -37.21
N ALA A 47 -20.62 37.10 -37.39
CA ALA A 47 -19.61 36.95 -36.34
C ALA A 47 -19.60 38.14 -35.36
N PRO A 48 -19.62 37.91 -34.03
CA PRO A 48 -19.48 38.98 -33.05
C PRO A 48 -18.01 39.31 -32.77
N VAL A 49 -17.74 40.61 -32.74
CA VAL A 49 -16.50 41.29 -32.35
C VAL A 49 -16.28 41.14 -30.84
N LEU A 50 -15.10 40.65 -30.45
CA LEU A 50 -14.61 40.78 -29.07
C LEU A 50 -13.58 41.92 -29.00
N ARG A 51 -13.95 42.96 -28.24
CA ARG A 51 -13.05 44.05 -27.81
C ARG A 51 -11.97 43.47 -26.88
N GLY A 52 -10.76 43.31 -27.39
CA GLY A 52 -9.56 43.14 -26.57
C GLY A 52 -9.06 44.51 -26.08
N THR A 53 -8.88 44.66 -24.78
CA THR A 53 -7.98 45.67 -24.22
C THR A 53 -6.55 45.35 -24.68
N PRO A 54 -5.75 46.33 -25.16
CA PRO A 54 -4.39 46.05 -25.60
C PRO A 54 -3.51 45.74 -24.39
N VAL A 55 -3.07 44.48 -24.30
CA VAL A 55 -1.95 44.09 -23.44
C VAL A 55 -0.69 44.74 -24.03
N ALA A 56 0.01 45.54 -23.24
CA ALA A 56 1.24 46.20 -23.62
C ALA A 56 2.25 45.18 -24.18
N ALA A 57 2.84 45.50 -25.33
CA ALA A 57 3.96 44.74 -25.87
C ALA A 57 5.09 44.67 -24.82
N PRO A 58 5.68 43.49 -24.55
CA PRO A 58 6.82 43.41 -23.65
C PRO A 58 7.97 44.21 -24.29
N ALA A 59 8.53 45.14 -23.51
CA ALA A 59 9.74 45.85 -23.89
C ALA A 59 10.86 44.84 -24.23
N PRO A 60 11.70 45.10 -25.24
CA PRO A 60 12.81 44.22 -25.55
C PRO A 60 13.77 44.18 -24.36
N ILE A 61 13.84 43.04 -23.70
CA ILE A 61 14.83 42.77 -22.66
C ILE A 61 16.17 42.58 -23.37
N ASN A 62 17.13 43.43 -23.07
CA ASN A 62 18.52 43.26 -23.49
C ASN A 62 19.06 41.96 -22.90
N LEU A 63 19.14 40.90 -23.72
CA LEU A 63 19.75 39.63 -23.37
C LEU A 63 21.27 39.72 -23.51
N THR A 64 21.92 40.15 -22.44
CA THR A 64 23.34 39.88 -22.21
C THR A 64 23.45 39.03 -20.95
N GLY A 65 23.39 37.70 -21.11
CA GLY A 65 23.68 36.75 -20.03
C GLY A 65 22.86 35.45 -20.11
N VAL A 66 23.52 34.37 -20.52
CA VAL A 66 23.04 32.97 -20.67
C VAL A 66 22.16 32.47 -19.52
N GLN A 67 20.90 32.07 -19.78
CA GLN A 67 20.13 31.08 -18.98
C GLN A 67 19.04 30.35 -19.82
N ASP A 68 19.45 29.54 -20.80
CA ASP A 68 18.53 28.61 -21.51
C ASP A 68 18.60 27.15 -20.97
N ALA A 69 19.37 26.90 -19.91
CA ALA A 69 19.52 25.57 -19.33
C ALA A 69 18.32 25.20 -18.42
N ALA A 70 17.70 24.05 -18.68
CA ALA A 70 16.63 23.49 -17.84
C ALA A 70 17.10 22.21 -17.13
N PHE A 71 16.70 22.05 -15.86
CA PHE A 71 16.92 20.85 -15.07
C PHE A 71 15.58 20.12 -14.91
N GLY A 72 15.51 18.89 -15.42
CA GLY A 72 14.26 18.13 -15.57
C GLY A 72 14.28 16.75 -14.93
N SER A 73 13.38 15.88 -15.41
CA SER A 73 13.22 14.52 -14.91
C SER A 73 14.49 13.68 -15.09
N PRO A 74 14.88 12.87 -14.09
CA PRO A 74 16.02 11.97 -14.24
C PRO A 74 15.66 10.77 -15.11
N ARG A 75 16.69 10.08 -15.59
CA ARG A 75 16.58 8.68 -16.01
C ARG A 75 16.82 7.77 -14.81
N SER A 76 16.10 6.67 -14.70
CA SER A 76 16.37 5.66 -13.67
C SER A 76 16.49 4.26 -14.23
N SER A 77 17.22 3.41 -13.52
CA SER A 77 17.34 1.97 -13.80
C SER A 77 17.47 1.20 -12.50
N GLN A 78 17.05 -0.06 -12.49
CA GLN A 78 17.18 -0.95 -11.35
C GLN A 78 18.19 -2.06 -11.66
N ASN A 79 19.04 -2.40 -10.69
CA ASN A 79 19.90 -3.59 -10.72
C ASN A 79 19.92 -4.24 -9.33
N GLY A 80 19.23 -5.37 -9.17
CA GLY A 80 19.01 -5.97 -7.85
C GLY A 80 18.33 -5.01 -6.88
N SER A 81 18.95 -4.74 -5.71
CA SER A 81 18.46 -3.77 -4.73
C SER A 81 18.88 -2.31 -5.01
N ILE A 82 19.72 -2.08 -6.02
CA ILE A 82 20.25 -0.75 -6.34
C ILE A 82 19.33 -0.05 -7.35
N THR A 83 18.79 1.09 -6.96
CA THR A 83 18.16 2.05 -7.87
C THR A 83 19.20 3.09 -8.27
N ARG A 84 19.49 3.17 -9.57
CA ARG A 84 20.34 4.20 -10.17
C ARG A 84 19.48 5.32 -10.73
N VAL A 85 19.82 6.56 -10.40
CA VAL A 85 19.19 7.79 -10.89
C VAL A 85 20.25 8.66 -11.55
N VAL A 86 20.01 9.07 -12.80
CA VAL A 86 20.97 9.82 -13.61
C VAL A 86 20.36 11.15 -14.03
N PHE A 87 21.06 12.24 -13.71
CA PHE A 87 20.74 13.58 -14.18
C PHE A 87 21.73 14.03 -15.24
N ASP A 88 21.23 14.55 -16.36
CA ASP A 88 22.03 15.30 -17.32
C ASP A 88 22.27 16.71 -16.75
N LEU A 89 23.51 17.17 -16.74
CA LEU A 89 23.92 18.47 -16.21
C LEU A 89 24.36 19.39 -17.36
N PRO A 90 23.49 20.32 -17.80
CA PRO A 90 23.85 21.33 -18.79
C PRO A 90 25.06 22.18 -18.36
N THR A 91 25.73 22.79 -19.34
CA THR A 91 26.81 23.73 -19.11
C THR A 91 26.35 24.87 -18.20
N GLY A 92 27.12 25.17 -17.15
CA GLY A 92 26.80 26.23 -16.18
C GLY A 92 25.95 25.78 -14.98
N VAL A 93 25.46 24.54 -14.97
CA VAL A 93 24.72 24.00 -13.81
C VAL A 93 25.68 23.56 -12.71
N SER A 94 25.37 23.97 -11.48
CA SER A 94 26.01 23.48 -10.26
C SER A 94 24.95 22.99 -9.27
N TYR A 95 25.35 22.13 -8.35
CA TYR A 95 24.46 21.58 -7.35
C TYR A 95 25.17 21.31 -6.02
N THR A 96 24.39 21.18 -4.95
CA THR A 96 24.85 20.59 -3.69
C THR A 96 23.96 19.43 -3.26
N LEU A 97 24.58 18.38 -2.73
CA LEU A 97 23.91 17.17 -2.26
C LEU A 97 23.78 17.23 -0.74
N THR A 98 22.56 17.13 -0.24
CA THR A 98 22.30 17.03 1.20
C THR A 98 21.62 15.70 1.45
N PRO A 99 22.34 14.67 1.94
CA PRO A 99 21.69 13.45 2.42
C PRO A 99 20.80 13.85 3.60
N THR A 100 19.54 13.43 3.51
CA THR A 100 18.53 13.68 4.51
C THR A 100 18.03 12.36 5.06
N PHE A 101 17.31 12.45 6.17
CA PHE A 101 16.63 11.29 6.74
C PHE A 101 15.60 10.66 5.78
N THR A 102 15.11 11.39 4.78
CA THR A 102 14.04 10.96 3.88
C THR A 102 14.52 10.66 2.47
N GLY A 103 15.83 10.67 2.23
CA GLY A 103 16.45 10.52 0.91
C GLY A 103 17.46 11.62 0.62
N LEU A 104 17.62 12.01 -0.65
CA LEU A 104 18.66 12.95 -1.07
C LEU A 104 18.05 14.25 -1.61
N ARG A 105 18.45 15.39 -1.05
CA ARG A 105 18.11 16.71 -1.60
C ARG A 105 19.25 17.22 -2.47
N LEU A 106 18.89 17.76 -3.62
CA LEU A 106 19.75 18.49 -4.55
C LEU A 106 19.30 19.95 -4.56
N ASP A 107 20.18 20.87 -4.19
CA ASP A 107 20.00 22.30 -4.43
C ASP A 107 20.68 22.66 -5.73
N ILE A 108 19.95 23.20 -6.70
CA ILE A 108 20.40 23.38 -8.08
C ILE A 108 20.55 24.87 -8.39
N GLN A 109 21.66 25.24 -9.02
CA GLN A 109 21.96 26.60 -9.48
C GLN A 109 22.38 26.59 -10.95
N GLY A 110 22.16 27.71 -11.64
CA GLY A 110 22.54 27.87 -13.04
C GLY A 110 21.60 27.20 -14.05
N ALA A 111 20.45 26.66 -13.61
CA ALA A 111 19.39 26.18 -14.49
C ALA A 111 17.99 26.41 -13.90
N ARG A 112 17.00 26.50 -14.79
CA ARG A 112 15.57 26.49 -14.42
C ARG A 112 15.14 25.07 -14.07
N VAL A 113 14.77 24.83 -12.81
CA VAL A 113 14.21 23.54 -12.38
C VAL A 113 12.75 23.43 -12.82
N ILE A 114 12.43 22.41 -13.62
CA ILE A 114 11.07 22.16 -14.13
C ILE A 114 10.26 21.48 -13.01
N PRO A 115 9.15 22.09 -12.54
CA PRO A 115 8.31 21.50 -11.52
C PRO A 115 7.79 20.12 -11.96
N THR A 116 8.13 19.08 -11.22
CA THR A 116 7.78 17.70 -11.55
C THR A 116 7.58 16.88 -10.28
N VAL A 117 6.59 15.99 -10.28
CA VAL A 117 6.46 14.92 -9.29
C VAL A 117 6.34 13.62 -10.06
N SER A 118 7.30 12.72 -9.84
CA SER A 118 7.31 11.38 -10.43
C SER A 118 7.20 10.36 -9.31
N GLY A 119 6.34 9.35 -9.51
CA GLY A 119 6.22 8.22 -8.61
C GLY A 119 7.50 7.37 -8.55
N LYS A 120 7.38 6.15 -8.02
CA LYS A 120 8.49 5.22 -7.78
C LYS A 120 9.46 5.14 -8.97
N LEU A 121 10.70 5.60 -8.77
CA LEU A 121 11.77 5.56 -9.77
C LEU A 121 12.54 4.23 -9.76
N GLY A 122 12.42 3.49 -8.66
CA GLY A 122 12.96 2.14 -8.44
C GLY A 122 12.67 1.69 -7.01
N ASP A 123 13.08 0.47 -6.62
CA ASP A 123 12.75 -0.09 -5.31
C ASP A 123 13.37 0.67 -4.13
N SER A 124 14.46 1.38 -4.38
CA SER A 124 15.19 2.18 -3.39
C SER A 124 14.91 3.68 -3.50
N VAL A 125 14.09 4.12 -4.47
CA VAL A 125 13.65 5.52 -4.63
C VAL A 125 12.14 5.56 -4.91
N ASN A 126 11.38 5.84 -3.85
CA ASN A 126 9.92 5.86 -3.85
C ASN A 126 9.34 7.03 -4.63
N GLU A 127 10.08 8.14 -4.73
CA GLU A 127 9.55 9.36 -5.31
C GLU A 127 10.64 10.32 -5.75
N TYR A 128 10.34 11.12 -6.78
CA TYR A 128 11.12 12.29 -7.16
C TYR A 128 10.23 13.52 -7.21
N ARG A 129 10.63 14.58 -6.51
CA ARG A 129 10.00 15.90 -6.56
C ARG A 129 11.01 16.94 -6.99
N ALA A 130 10.65 17.83 -7.89
CA ALA A 130 11.46 18.98 -8.27
C ALA A 130 10.62 20.24 -8.38
N GLY A 131 11.22 21.38 -8.02
CA GLY A 131 10.59 22.70 -8.04
C GLY A 131 11.37 23.71 -7.19
N GLY A 132 11.19 25.00 -7.44
CA GLY A 132 11.76 26.07 -6.60
C GLY A 132 13.29 26.04 -6.47
N GLY A 133 14.01 25.59 -7.50
CA GLY A 133 15.48 25.46 -7.47
C GLY A 133 15.99 24.20 -6.77
N GLN A 134 15.11 23.26 -6.41
CA GLN A 134 15.47 22.05 -5.67
C GLN A 134 14.92 20.80 -6.35
N ALA A 135 15.60 19.68 -6.13
CA ALA A 135 15.10 18.34 -6.40
C ALA A 135 15.30 17.44 -5.18
N THR A 136 14.34 16.55 -4.91
CA THR A 136 14.39 15.60 -3.79
C THR A 136 14.07 14.21 -4.30
N LEU A 137 14.95 13.25 -3.98
CA LEU A 137 14.75 11.82 -4.20
C LEU A 137 14.39 11.20 -2.85
N ILE A 138 13.20 10.60 -2.75
CA ILE A 138 12.70 10.02 -1.50
C ILE A 138 13.07 8.53 -1.44
N THR A 139 13.74 8.10 -0.39
CA THR A 139 14.17 6.71 -0.19
C THR A 139 13.38 6.03 0.95
N PRO A 140 13.15 4.71 0.92
CA PRO A 140 12.44 3.98 1.98
C PRO A 140 13.29 3.79 3.26
N TYR A 141 14.55 4.19 3.23
CA TYR A 141 15.51 4.12 4.34
C TYR A 141 16.30 5.44 4.41
N PRO A 142 16.81 5.83 5.59
CA PRO A 142 17.52 7.09 5.74
C PRO A 142 18.89 7.07 5.04
N LEU A 143 19.31 8.23 4.53
CA LEU A 143 20.67 8.42 4.02
C LEU A 143 21.52 9.12 5.08
N SER A 144 22.74 8.62 5.28
CA SER A 144 23.78 9.32 6.04
C SER A 144 24.78 9.94 5.07
N LEU A 145 25.87 10.55 5.58
CA LEU A 145 26.94 11.04 4.71
C LEU A 145 27.62 9.93 3.90
N THR A 146 27.62 8.70 4.43
CA THR A 146 28.37 7.57 3.86
C THR A 146 27.52 6.32 3.65
N GLY A 147 26.24 6.32 4.03
CA GLY A 147 25.39 5.13 4.01
C GLY A 147 24.07 5.35 3.28
N GLY A 148 23.64 4.32 2.55
CA GLY A 148 22.38 4.27 1.80
C GLY A 148 22.47 4.75 0.35
N TRP A 149 23.60 5.33 -0.05
CA TRP A 149 23.79 5.91 -1.39
C TRP A 149 25.25 6.03 -1.80
N GLN A 150 25.47 6.19 -3.11
CA GLN A 150 26.72 6.60 -3.73
C GLN A 150 26.47 7.67 -4.79
N ALA A 151 27.42 8.61 -4.97
CA ALA A 151 27.35 9.59 -6.05
C ALA A 151 28.67 9.74 -6.81
N THR A 152 28.56 9.83 -8.14
CA THR A 152 29.67 10.12 -9.05
C THR A 152 29.23 11.10 -10.13
N GLU A 153 30.14 11.94 -10.61
CA GLU A 153 29.92 12.81 -11.78
C GLU A 153 30.91 12.37 -12.88
N THR A 154 30.44 12.27 -14.12
CA THR A 154 31.31 11.95 -15.26
C THR A 154 30.97 12.82 -16.46
N THR A 155 31.95 12.99 -17.36
CA THR A 155 31.77 13.69 -18.63
C THR A 155 31.62 12.66 -19.74
N ILE A 156 30.49 12.68 -20.45
CA ILE A 156 30.27 11.80 -21.59
C ILE A 156 31.05 12.30 -22.82
N GLY A 157 31.38 11.43 -23.77
CA GLY A 157 32.27 11.74 -24.90
C GLY A 157 31.82 12.90 -25.82
N THR A 158 30.58 13.36 -25.68
CA THR A 158 30.02 14.55 -26.34
C THR A 158 30.27 15.86 -25.58
N GLY A 159 30.97 15.82 -24.43
CA GLY A 159 31.29 16.97 -23.59
C GLY A 159 30.23 17.33 -22.52
N GLY A 160 29.10 16.61 -22.46
CA GLY A 160 28.08 16.79 -21.43
C GLY A 160 28.48 16.18 -20.08
N ARG A 161 28.06 16.78 -18.97
CA ARG A 161 28.28 16.22 -17.62
C ARG A 161 27.03 15.46 -17.17
N VAL A 162 27.21 14.37 -16.44
CA VAL A 162 26.11 13.60 -15.84
C VAL A 162 26.40 13.31 -14.37
N LEU A 163 25.40 13.51 -13.52
CA LEU A 163 25.41 13.09 -12.13
C LEU A 163 24.71 11.74 -12.01
N ILE A 164 25.42 10.75 -11.46
CA ILE A 164 24.94 9.39 -11.24
C ILE A 164 24.80 9.18 -9.74
N LEU A 165 23.61 8.78 -9.32
CA LEU A 165 23.25 8.50 -7.93
C LEU A 165 22.75 7.07 -7.80
N ASP A 166 23.41 6.27 -6.98
CA ASP A 166 22.99 4.90 -6.68
C ASP A 166 22.43 4.82 -5.27
N PHE A 167 21.30 4.13 -5.11
CA PHE A 167 20.58 3.98 -3.85
C PHE A 167 20.34 2.50 -3.55
N ALA A 168 20.87 2.00 -2.43
CA ALA A 168 20.36 0.80 -1.75
C ALA A 168 20.66 0.90 -0.25
N ALA A 169 19.84 0.27 0.60
CA ALA A 169 20.06 0.27 2.06
C ALA A 169 21.42 -0.31 2.46
N SER A 170 21.97 -1.22 1.65
CA SER A 170 23.27 -1.86 1.85
C SER A 170 24.46 -1.06 1.30
N LEU A 171 24.23 0.02 0.54
CA LEU A 171 25.32 0.80 -0.04
C LEU A 171 26.03 1.62 1.02
N THR A 172 27.36 1.64 0.90
CA THR A 172 28.25 2.53 1.65
C THR A 172 29.15 3.27 0.66
N GLY A 173 29.51 4.52 0.92
CA GLY A 173 30.40 5.31 0.07
C GLY A 173 30.07 6.80 0.01
N GLY A 174 28.78 7.18 0.03
CA GLY A 174 28.40 8.59 -0.10
C GLY A 174 28.86 9.20 -1.42
N ALA A 175 29.16 10.50 -1.46
CA ALA A 175 29.72 11.11 -2.66
C ALA A 175 31.21 10.75 -2.83
N SER A 176 31.67 10.63 -4.09
CA SER A 176 33.08 10.44 -4.40
C SER A 176 33.97 11.55 -3.82
N ALA A 177 35.28 11.32 -3.69
CA ALA A 177 36.21 12.29 -3.12
C ALA A 177 36.17 13.65 -3.86
N GLU A 178 35.96 13.61 -5.17
CA GLU A 178 35.82 14.79 -6.04
C GLU A 178 34.53 15.57 -5.74
N LEU A 179 33.45 14.86 -5.42
CA LEU A 179 32.14 15.43 -5.09
C LEU A 179 31.97 15.76 -3.60
N GLY A 180 32.88 15.35 -2.73
CA GLY A 180 32.78 15.55 -1.28
C GLY A 180 32.58 17.01 -0.86
N LYS A 181 33.14 17.96 -1.63
CA LYS A 181 32.96 19.42 -1.39
C LYS A 181 31.54 19.92 -1.69
N GLN A 182 30.76 19.17 -2.46
CA GLN A 182 29.38 19.48 -2.79
C GLN A 182 28.38 18.84 -1.81
N VAL A 183 28.84 17.99 -0.88
CA VAL A 183 27.99 17.37 0.14
C VAL A 183 27.87 18.28 1.36
N ARG A 184 26.65 18.55 1.80
CA ARG A 184 26.38 19.30 3.03
C ARG A 184 25.89 18.37 4.15
N THR A 185 26.33 18.63 5.37
CA THR A 185 25.82 17.96 6.57
C THR A 185 24.64 18.74 7.13
N VAL A 186 23.63 18.02 7.64
CA VAL A 186 22.60 18.63 8.48
C VAL A 186 23.19 18.74 9.89
N ALA A 187 23.25 19.95 10.46
CA ALA A 187 23.81 20.16 11.79
C ALA A 187 23.05 19.31 12.85
N GLN A 188 23.75 18.37 13.48
CA GLN A 188 23.25 17.65 14.64
C GLN A 188 23.40 18.55 15.88
N GLY A 189 22.30 18.89 16.54
CA GLY A 189 22.37 19.49 17.88
C GLY A 189 22.90 18.45 18.86
N SER A 190 24.03 18.73 19.50
CA SER A 190 24.66 17.85 20.49
C SER A 190 23.76 17.66 21.72
N ALA A 191 23.42 16.41 22.04
CA ALA A 191 22.75 16.06 23.29
C ALA A 191 23.72 16.20 24.48
N PRO A 192 23.32 16.78 25.62
CA PRO A 192 24.14 16.74 26.83
C PRO A 192 24.14 15.32 27.41
N SER A 193 25.34 14.77 27.60
CA SER A 193 25.59 13.52 28.34
C SER A 193 25.42 13.79 29.84
N ALA A 194 24.44 13.15 30.48
CA ALA A 194 24.31 13.11 31.94
C ALA A 194 24.62 11.69 32.41
N ALA A 195 25.70 11.56 33.19
CA ALA A 195 26.16 10.32 33.80
C ALA A 195 25.14 9.76 34.80
N ILE A 196 24.91 8.46 34.75
CA ILE A 196 24.08 7.70 35.69
C ILE A 196 24.89 7.45 36.98
N PRO A 197 24.45 7.86 38.18
CA PRO A 197 25.09 7.44 39.43
C PRO A 197 24.71 6.00 39.79
N ALA A 198 25.69 5.24 40.29
CA ALA A 198 25.57 3.85 40.69
C ALA A 198 24.63 3.65 41.90
N ALA A 199 23.87 2.54 41.89
CA ALA A 199 22.95 2.16 42.96
C ALA A 199 23.68 1.52 44.16
N PRO A 200 23.20 1.72 45.40
CA PRO A 200 23.74 1.07 46.60
C PRO A 200 23.23 -0.37 46.78
N PRO A 201 23.95 -1.24 47.53
CA PRO A 201 23.66 -2.67 47.62
C PRO A 201 22.49 -3.00 48.57
N LEU A 202 21.79 -4.09 48.23
CA LEU A 202 20.62 -4.63 48.93
C LEU A 202 21.01 -5.42 50.20
N ALA A 203 20.19 -5.29 51.25
CA ALA A 203 20.24 -6.11 52.47
C ALA A 203 19.34 -7.37 52.34
N PRO A 204 19.60 -8.45 53.11
CA PRO A 204 18.98 -9.77 52.90
C PRO A 204 17.61 -9.91 53.56
N VAL A 205 16.72 -10.68 52.91
CA VAL A 205 15.34 -10.99 53.35
C VAL A 205 15.30 -12.36 54.04
N ALA A 206 14.62 -12.42 55.20
CA ALA A 206 14.34 -13.61 56.00
C ALA A 206 13.03 -14.33 55.58
N THR A 207 12.92 -15.57 56.05
CA THR A 207 12.06 -16.70 55.65
C THR A 207 10.55 -16.62 55.96
N SER A 208 9.79 -17.46 55.22
CA SER A 208 8.33 -17.71 55.14
C SER A 208 7.58 -18.10 56.44
N PRO A 209 6.23 -18.23 56.38
CA PRO A 209 5.65 -19.59 56.41
C PRO A 209 4.39 -19.87 55.53
N LYS A 210 4.17 -21.17 55.33
CA LYS A 210 3.15 -21.92 54.55
C LYS A 210 1.68 -21.69 54.96
N LEU A 211 0.76 -21.82 53.98
CA LEU A 211 -0.68 -22.05 54.17
C LEU A 211 -1.16 -23.31 53.40
N THR A 212 -2.17 -23.96 53.97
CA THR A 212 -2.78 -25.27 53.69
C THR A 212 -3.75 -25.30 52.48
N PRO A 213 -4.09 -26.49 51.92
CA PRO A 213 -4.96 -26.61 50.75
C PRO A 213 -6.45 -26.73 51.10
N PRO A 214 -7.40 -26.34 50.21
CA PRO A 214 -8.82 -26.44 50.49
C PRO A 214 -9.48 -27.73 49.95
N VAL A 215 -10.60 -28.04 50.61
CA VAL A 215 -11.52 -29.18 50.45
C VAL A 215 -12.45 -28.98 49.24
N ALA A 216 -12.79 -30.08 48.56
CA ALA A 216 -13.76 -30.15 47.46
C ALA A 216 -15.18 -30.49 47.96
N LEU A 217 -16.23 -29.83 47.44
CA LEU A 217 -17.61 -30.36 47.43
C LEU A 217 -18.48 -29.74 46.29
N SER A 218 -19.00 -30.67 45.46
CA SER A 218 -20.27 -30.77 44.72
C SER A 218 -20.90 -29.63 43.88
N VAL A 219 -21.19 -29.99 42.62
CA VAL A 219 -21.98 -29.29 41.60
C VAL A 219 -23.49 -29.61 41.72
N PRO A 220 -24.39 -28.67 41.41
CA PRO A 220 -25.63 -29.02 40.71
C PRO A 220 -25.78 -28.36 39.33
N ARG A 221 -26.61 -29.04 38.53
CA ARG A 221 -26.85 -29.00 37.09
C ARG A 221 -27.50 -27.71 36.54
N ALA A 222 -27.25 -27.48 35.25
CA ALA A 222 -27.61 -26.34 34.41
C ALA A 222 -29.10 -25.98 34.30
N VAL A 223 -29.35 -24.66 34.12
CA VAL A 223 -30.59 -24.00 33.69
C VAL A 223 -30.21 -22.95 32.62
N PRO A 224 -30.97 -22.77 31.53
CA PRO A 224 -30.48 -22.11 30.31
C PRO A 224 -30.37 -20.58 30.44
N ALA A 225 -29.37 -20.01 29.77
CA ALA A 225 -29.06 -18.59 29.79
C ALA A 225 -30.18 -17.74 29.17
N GLN A 226 -30.84 -16.94 30.01
CA GLN A 226 -31.51 -15.73 29.55
C GLN A 226 -30.46 -14.63 29.38
N VAL A 227 -30.42 -14.05 28.18
CA VAL A 227 -29.59 -12.89 27.84
C VAL A 227 -30.16 -11.68 28.56
N ILE A 228 -29.47 -11.23 29.61
CA ILE A 228 -29.67 -9.91 30.21
C ILE A 228 -28.63 -8.99 29.55
N PRO A 229 -29.03 -7.88 28.89
CA PRO A 229 -28.08 -6.89 28.42
C PRO A 229 -27.53 -6.14 29.64
N THR A 230 -26.33 -6.51 30.07
CA THR A 230 -25.61 -5.73 31.08
C THR A 230 -25.18 -4.41 30.45
N GLN A 231 -25.83 -3.32 30.86
CA GLN A 231 -25.26 -1.99 30.76
C GLN A 231 -23.91 -2.02 31.48
N ALA A 232 -22.83 -1.94 30.71
CA ALA A 232 -21.49 -1.80 31.25
C ALA A 232 -21.42 -0.48 32.02
N ASN A 233 -21.08 -0.53 33.31
CA ASN A 233 -20.56 0.62 34.03
C ASN A 233 -19.38 1.20 33.23
N PRO A 234 -19.28 2.53 33.03
CA PRO A 234 -18.18 3.10 32.30
C PRO A 234 -16.90 2.85 33.10
N VAL A 235 -16.07 1.94 32.60
CA VAL A 235 -14.65 1.88 32.95
C VAL A 235 -14.14 3.31 32.78
N GLN A 236 -13.56 3.88 33.83
CA GLN A 236 -12.95 5.20 33.81
C GLN A 236 -11.88 5.17 32.70
N ALA A 237 -12.24 5.66 31.52
CA ALA A 237 -11.39 5.55 30.33
C ALA A 237 -10.10 6.33 30.59
N THR A 238 -8.96 5.67 30.37
CA THR A 238 -7.66 6.33 30.48
C THR A 238 -7.63 7.55 29.55
N PRO A 239 -7.07 8.69 30.00
CA PRO A 239 -6.87 9.83 29.13
C PRO A 239 -6.17 9.44 27.82
N PRO A 240 -6.54 10.05 26.68
CA PRO A 240 -5.80 9.87 25.43
C PRO A 240 -4.34 10.24 25.63
N GLY A 241 -3.45 9.32 25.23
CA GLY A 241 -2.00 9.48 25.37
C GLY A 241 -1.39 8.77 26.57
N ASP A 242 -2.17 7.97 27.31
CA ASP A 242 -1.65 7.12 28.39
C ASP A 242 -1.46 5.66 27.91
N ASP A 243 -0.51 4.97 28.52
CA ASP A 243 -0.18 3.56 28.23
C ASP A 243 -1.28 2.61 28.71
N VAL A 244 -1.54 1.55 27.94
CA VAL A 244 -2.37 0.42 28.36
C VAL A 244 -1.48 -0.74 28.77
N THR A 245 -1.67 -1.23 29.99
CA THR A 245 -0.91 -2.35 30.54
C THR A 245 -1.66 -3.68 30.33
N PRO A 246 -1.07 -4.66 29.62
CA PRO A 246 -1.65 -5.99 29.51
C PRO A 246 -1.60 -6.73 30.85
N ALA A 247 -2.63 -7.52 31.15
CA ALA A 247 -2.61 -8.42 32.29
C ALA A 247 -1.60 -9.58 32.06
N PRO A 248 -0.86 -10.04 33.08
CA PRO A 248 0.06 -11.16 32.93
C PRO A 248 -0.62 -12.42 32.39
N GLY A 249 -0.17 -12.91 31.22
CA GLY A 249 -0.71 -14.11 30.58
C GLY A 249 -2.13 -13.98 30.00
N GLY A 250 -2.72 -12.78 30.05
CA GLY A 250 -4.00 -12.49 29.41
C GLY A 250 -3.87 -12.14 27.92
N PRO A 251 -4.98 -12.09 27.17
CA PRO A 251 -4.98 -11.56 25.80
C PRO A 251 -4.48 -10.12 25.79
N LEU A 252 -3.83 -9.71 24.69
CA LEU A 252 -3.37 -8.33 24.53
C LEU A 252 -4.61 -7.43 24.38
N PRO A 253 -4.88 -6.51 25.34
CA PRO A 253 -6.03 -5.64 25.23
C PRO A 253 -5.82 -4.66 24.06
N PRO A 254 -6.89 -4.34 23.29
CA PRO A 254 -6.81 -3.28 22.31
C PRO A 254 -6.65 -1.92 23.00
N ALA A 255 -6.11 -0.95 22.27
CA ALA A 255 -6.09 0.43 22.73
C ALA A 255 -7.52 0.98 22.91
N PRO A 256 -7.77 1.85 23.91
CA PRO A 256 -9.05 2.52 24.07
C PRO A 256 -9.43 3.30 22.81
N ALA A 257 -10.64 3.07 22.31
CA ALA A 257 -11.19 3.84 21.21
C ALA A 257 -11.26 5.34 21.56
N LEU A 258 -11.02 6.21 20.58
CA LEU A 258 -11.18 7.65 20.77
C LEU A 258 -12.69 7.98 20.85
N PRO A 259 -13.13 8.81 21.82
CA PRO A 259 -14.55 9.15 21.97
C PRO A 259 -15.12 9.82 20.71
N GLY A 260 -16.10 9.19 20.07
CA GLY A 260 -16.74 9.72 18.86
C GLY A 260 -15.96 9.47 17.56
N ALA A 261 -14.89 8.68 17.59
CA ALA A 261 -14.24 8.24 16.36
C ALA A 261 -15.19 7.33 15.56
N ASN A 262 -15.36 7.65 14.28
CA ASN A 262 -16.00 6.76 13.33
C ASN A 262 -14.92 6.10 12.45
N PRO A 263 -14.62 4.81 12.64
CA PRO A 263 -13.59 4.11 11.88
C PRO A 263 -13.90 4.04 10.38
N GLU A 264 -15.19 4.10 10.00
CA GLU A 264 -15.68 4.03 8.63
C GLU A 264 -15.50 5.34 7.85
N THR A 265 -15.10 6.43 8.51
CA THR A 265 -14.82 7.71 7.87
C THR A 265 -13.32 8.01 7.86
N PRO A 266 -12.76 8.51 6.76
CA PRO A 266 -11.38 8.97 6.76
C PRO A 266 -11.17 10.04 7.82
N SER A 267 -10.01 9.99 8.49
CA SER A 267 -9.64 11.05 9.42
C SER A 267 -9.52 12.39 8.69
N ALA A 268 -10.03 13.45 9.31
CA ALA A 268 -9.93 14.79 8.75
C ALA A 268 -8.45 15.19 8.59
N LEU A 269 -8.05 15.49 7.36
CA LEU A 269 -6.69 15.94 7.04
C LEU A 269 -6.41 17.38 7.47
N SER A 270 -7.44 18.13 7.85
CA SER A 270 -7.28 19.49 8.36
C SER A 270 -8.43 19.85 9.28
N GLY A 271 -8.21 20.81 10.16
CA GLY A 271 -9.25 21.34 11.03
C GLY A 271 -8.78 22.58 11.79
N GLN A 272 -9.68 23.13 12.58
CA GLN A 272 -9.43 24.29 13.42
C GLN A 272 -10.01 24.03 14.81
N VAL A 273 -9.22 24.35 15.84
CA VAL A 273 -9.68 24.35 17.22
C VAL A 273 -10.62 25.54 17.43
N PRO A 274 -11.83 25.33 17.99
CA PRO A 274 -12.75 26.42 18.28
C PRO A 274 -12.11 27.53 19.14
N GLY A 275 -12.48 28.78 18.87
CA GLY A 275 -12.00 29.96 19.58
C GLY A 275 -10.95 30.78 18.80
N THR A 276 -10.37 31.76 19.49
CA THR A 276 -9.46 32.75 18.86
C THR A 276 -8.01 32.39 19.13
N ALA A 277 -7.17 32.44 18.09
CA ALA A 277 -5.75 32.16 18.19
C ALA A 277 -5.06 33.14 19.15
N ARG A 278 -4.27 32.59 20.10
CA ARG A 278 -3.55 33.38 21.12
C ARG A 278 -2.02 33.36 20.97
N GLY A 279 -1.48 32.71 19.92
CA GLY A 279 -0.03 32.65 19.72
C GLY A 279 0.70 31.96 20.87
N ALA A 280 0.21 30.79 21.28
CA ALA A 280 0.76 30.06 22.43
C ALA A 280 1.89 29.11 22.00
N MET A 281 2.81 28.87 22.94
CA MET A 281 3.89 27.90 22.76
C MET A 281 3.40 26.51 23.13
N LEU A 282 3.58 25.54 22.24
CA LEU A 282 3.16 24.16 22.42
C LEU A 282 4.13 23.39 23.33
N SER A 283 3.54 22.52 24.15
CA SER A 283 4.24 21.47 24.87
C SER A 283 4.66 20.34 23.91
N PRO A 284 5.64 19.51 24.31
CA PRO A 284 5.93 18.25 23.63
C PRO A 284 4.66 17.37 23.51
N PRO A 285 4.58 16.49 22.51
CA PRO A 285 3.45 15.58 22.36
C PRO A 285 3.40 14.61 23.54
N ARG A 286 2.19 14.31 24.01
CA ARG A 286 1.96 13.19 24.94
C ARG A 286 1.91 11.90 24.14
N ILE A 287 2.56 10.85 24.66
CA ILE A 287 2.71 9.58 23.96
C ILE A 287 2.14 8.45 24.83
N GLY A 288 1.14 7.76 24.31
CA GLY A 288 0.57 6.54 24.90
C GLY A 288 0.93 5.32 24.06
N LYS A 289 1.64 4.38 24.66
CA LYS A 289 2.06 3.10 24.06
C LYS A 289 1.03 2.04 24.42
N ASN A 290 0.39 1.50 23.38
CA ASN A 290 -0.60 0.45 23.50
C ASN A 290 -0.12 -0.78 22.71
N PRO A 291 -0.62 -1.99 23.03
CA PRO A 291 -0.30 -3.18 22.24
C PRO A 291 -0.62 -2.98 20.75
N GLY A 292 0.43 -2.95 19.91
CA GLY A 292 0.31 -2.82 18.45
C GLY A 292 -0.16 -1.44 17.96
N GLN A 293 -0.16 -0.42 18.81
CA GLN A 293 -0.58 0.94 18.47
C GLN A 293 0.10 1.98 19.36
N THR A 294 0.56 3.08 18.78
CA THR A 294 1.03 4.25 19.54
C THR A 294 0.12 5.44 19.31
N ARG A 295 -0.36 6.06 20.39
CA ARG A 295 -1.16 7.27 20.37
C ARG A 295 -0.28 8.48 20.64
N VAL A 296 -0.30 9.45 19.73
CA VAL A 296 0.34 10.77 19.86
C VAL A 296 -0.75 11.79 20.11
N VAL A 297 -0.62 12.60 21.16
CA VAL A 297 -1.59 13.67 21.46
C VAL A 297 -0.88 15.01 21.46
N LEU A 298 -1.36 15.90 20.60
CA LEU A 298 -0.97 17.31 20.60
C LEU A 298 -2.05 18.11 21.32
N ASP A 299 -1.67 18.78 22.41
CA ASP A 299 -2.55 19.67 23.16
C ASP A 299 -2.57 21.05 22.47
N LEU A 300 -3.67 21.36 21.79
CA LEU A 300 -3.83 22.49 20.89
C LEU A 300 -4.65 23.62 21.55
N PRO A 301 -4.08 24.84 21.67
CA PRO A 301 -4.80 26.03 22.13
C PRO A 301 -5.97 26.42 21.20
N PRO A 302 -6.95 27.20 21.70
CA PRO A 302 -8.02 27.79 20.90
C PRO A 302 -7.51 28.50 19.64
N GLY A 303 -8.23 28.35 18.53
CA GLY A 303 -7.91 28.98 17.25
C GLY A 303 -6.75 28.35 16.45
N THR A 304 -6.07 27.33 16.99
CA THR A 304 -5.03 26.59 16.26
C THR A 304 -5.62 25.89 15.05
N THR A 305 -5.03 26.07 13.87
CA THR A 305 -5.37 25.27 12.68
C THR A 305 -4.34 24.16 12.51
N TYR A 306 -4.78 22.99 12.07
CA TYR A 306 -3.89 21.88 11.75
C TYR A 306 -4.14 21.34 10.35
N ARG A 307 -3.09 20.78 9.76
CA ARG A 307 -3.11 19.99 8.53
C ARG A 307 -2.22 18.77 8.69
N ILE A 308 -2.77 17.58 8.46
CA ILE A 308 -2.08 16.30 8.52
C ILE A 308 -1.75 15.86 7.10
N VAL A 309 -0.49 15.51 6.87
CA VAL A 309 0.06 15.12 5.58
C VAL A 309 0.68 13.73 5.72
N PRO A 310 -0.05 12.68 5.33
CA PRO A 310 0.49 11.34 5.27
C PRO A 310 1.54 11.21 4.17
N GLY A 311 2.51 10.33 4.38
CA GLY A 311 3.59 10.07 3.45
C GLY A 311 4.27 8.73 3.66
N GLY A 312 5.20 8.43 2.75
CA GLY A 312 5.88 7.13 2.64
C GLY A 312 6.72 6.72 3.86
N ILE A 313 6.99 7.65 4.79
CA ILE A 313 7.76 7.42 6.01
C ILE A 313 6.98 7.75 7.29
N GLY A 314 5.72 8.19 7.18
CA GLY A 314 4.90 8.59 8.32
C GLY A 314 4.14 9.88 8.08
N LEU A 315 3.80 10.58 9.16
CA LEU A 315 2.92 11.75 9.13
C LEU A 315 3.69 13.05 9.35
N ARG A 316 3.29 14.09 8.65
CA ARG A 316 3.60 15.47 9.01
C ARG A 316 2.34 16.17 9.49
N VAL A 317 2.41 16.85 10.64
CA VAL A 317 1.33 17.68 11.18
C VAL A 317 1.81 19.13 11.14
N GLU A 318 1.21 19.91 10.26
CA GLU A 318 1.45 21.34 10.07
C GLU A 318 0.44 22.10 10.92
N LEU A 319 0.92 22.94 11.84
CA LEU A 319 0.10 23.74 12.75
C LEU A 319 0.30 25.22 12.43
N SER A 320 -0.73 26.04 12.64
CA SER A 320 -0.63 27.50 12.54
C SER A 320 -1.32 28.19 13.71
N GLY A 321 -0.85 29.40 14.05
CA GLY A 321 -1.32 30.14 15.23
C GLY A 321 -0.66 29.75 16.55
N VAL A 322 0.42 28.97 16.47
CA VAL A 322 1.19 28.43 17.62
C VAL A 322 2.68 28.44 17.32
N SER A 323 3.51 28.40 18.35
CA SER A 323 4.96 28.20 18.22
C SER A 323 5.39 26.94 18.97
N VAL A 324 6.59 26.43 18.67
CA VAL A 324 7.18 25.30 19.40
C VAL A 324 8.67 25.52 19.57
N VAL A 325 9.22 25.05 20.69
CA VAL A 325 10.67 24.92 20.84
C VAL A 325 11.11 23.73 19.98
N PRO A 326 12.05 23.89 19.03
CA PRO A 326 12.52 22.76 18.22
C PRO A 326 13.03 21.62 19.09
N GLN A 327 12.48 20.43 18.88
CA GLN A 327 12.72 19.26 19.72
C GLN A 327 12.67 17.98 18.88
N VAL A 328 13.34 16.94 19.36
CA VAL A 328 13.34 15.62 18.73
C VAL A 328 13.38 14.55 19.81
N ALA A 329 12.64 13.47 19.59
CA ALA A 329 12.76 12.26 20.38
C ALA A 329 12.76 11.04 19.45
N GLN A 330 13.56 10.03 19.81
CA GLN A 330 13.76 8.81 19.05
C GLN A 330 13.50 7.58 19.93
N ASN A 331 13.42 6.40 19.31
CA ASN A 331 13.20 5.12 19.98
C ASN A 331 11.92 5.12 20.83
N ILE A 332 10.83 5.66 20.28
CA ILE A 332 9.58 5.86 21.03
C ILE A 332 8.85 4.53 21.22
N SER A 333 8.52 3.85 20.12
CA SER A 333 7.81 2.58 20.10
C SER A 333 8.05 1.83 18.78
N PRO A 334 7.58 0.57 18.65
CA PRO A 334 7.58 -0.13 17.38
C PRO A 334 6.78 0.60 16.29
N GLU A 335 5.68 1.30 16.60
CA GLU A 335 4.82 1.96 15.60
C GLU A 335 5.29 3.38 15.27
N LEU A 336 5.86 4.10 16.24
CA LEU A 336 6.43 5.44 16.11
C LEU A 336 7.93 5.37 16.43
N ARG A 337 8.78 5.45 15.41
CA ARG A 337 10.23 5.37 15.61
C ARG A 337 10.78 6.64 16.23
N SER A 338 10.31 7.81 15.78
CA SER A 338 10.73 9.12 16.28
C SER A 338 9.68 10.20 15.99
N TRP A 339 9.77 11.32 16.71
CA TRP A 339 9.08 12.54 16.33
C TRP A 339 10.02 13.74 16.40
N ARG A 340 9.75 14.75 15.58
CA ARG A 340 10.48 16.02 15.55
C ARG A 340 9.51 17.17 15.47
N ALA A 341 9.69 18.18 16.31
CA ALA A 341 8.98 19.45 16.25
C ALA A 341 9.92 20.54 15.76
N GLU A 342 9.46 21.35 14.81
CA GLU A 342 10.19 22.49 14.26
C GLU A 342 9.27 23.72 14.22
N SER A 343 9.81 24.88 14.54
CA SER A 343 9.08 26.14 14.37
C SER A 343 9.15 26.60 12.92
N THR A 344 8.08 27.20 12.41
CA THR A 344 8.02 27.83 11.09
C THR A 344 7.59 29.29 11.23
N LEU A 345 7.68 30.07 10.14
CA LEU A 345 7.30 31.48 10.16
C LEU A 345 5.85 31.71 10.59
N SER A 346 4.95 30.77 10.29
CA SER A 346 3.52 30.88 10.53
C SER A 346 3.00 29.91 11.59
N GLY A 347 3.86 29.10 12.22
CA GLY A 347 3.40 28.00 13.03
C GLY A 347 4.46 27.01 13.52
N ALA A 348 4.06 25.74 13.56
CA ALA A 348 4.93 24.62 13.94
C ALA A 348 4.69 23.42 13.02
N VAL A 349 5.71 22.58 12.85
CA VAL A 349 5.60 21.32 12.10
C VAL A 349 6.07 20.19 12.97
N PHE A 350 5.22 19.18 13.15
CA PHE A 350 5.57 17.90 13.76
C PHE A 350 5.76 16.86 12.67
N THR A 351 6.92 16.22 12.62
CA THR A 351 7.18 15.05 11.77
C THR A 351 7.16 13.81 12.65
N LEU A 352 6.26 12.88 12.38
CA LEU A 352 6.09 11.60 13.07
C LEU A 352 6.57 10.47 12.16
N LEU A 353 7.73 9.89 12.47
CA LEU A 353 8.32 8.80 11.70
C LEU A 353 7.74 7.46 12.15
N THR A 354 7.04 6.77 11.26
CA THR A 354 6.37 5.50 11.56
C THR A 354 7.21 4.29 11.14
N ALA A 355 6.83 3.10 11.61
CA ALA A 355 7.49 1.86 11.19
C ALA A 355 7.14 1.39 9.78
N ALA A 356 5.98 1.81 9.26
CA ALA A 356 5.49 1.52 7.92
C ALA A 356 4.96 2.81 7.27
N PRO A 357 4.87 2.87 5.92
CA PRO A 357 4.27 3.99 5.21
C PRO A 357 2.85 4.32 5.70
N THR A 358 2.49 5.59 5.62
CA THR A 358 1.12 6.05 5.87
C THR A 358 0.51 6.56 4.58
N THR A 359 -0.81 6.37 4.43
CA THR A 359 -1.57 6.91 3.30
C THR A 359 -2.67 7.81 3.82
N ALA A 360 -3.48 8.41 2.94
CA ALA A 360 -4.67 9.13 3.39
C ALA A 360 -5.68 8.25 4.16
N ARG A 361 -5.58 6.92 4.07
CA ARG A 361 -6.59 5.98 4.59
C ARG A 361 -6.03 4.86 5.47
N SER A 362 -4.71 4.69 5.58
CA SER A 362 -4.08 3.58 6.31
C SER A 362 -2.81 3.99 7.06
N GLY A 363 -2.45 3.18 8.06
CA GLY A 363 -1.30 3.37 8.94
C GLY A 363 -1.54 4.30 10.12
N TRP A 364 -2.65 5.04 10.12
CA TRP A 364 -3.00 5.99 11.16
C TRP A 364 -4.49 6.34 11.20
N ARG A 365 -4.93 6.94 12.31
CA ARG A 365 -6.21 7.63 12.48
C ARG A 365 -6.02 8.86 13.36
N ALA A 366 -6.82 9.90 13.17
CA ALA A 366 -6.82 11.04 14.06
C ALA A 366 -8.22 11.55 14.38
N GLN A 367 -8.34 12.17 15.55
CA GLN A 367 -9.52 12.87 15.98
C GLN A 367 -9.14 14.11 16.79
N LEU A 368 -9.80 15.23 16.50
CA LEU A 368 -9.77 16.39 17.37
C LEU A 368 -10.81 16.18 18.48
N LEU A 369 -10.33 16.08 19.72
CA LEU A 369 -11.16 15.94 20.90
C LEU A 369 -11.28 17.29 21.62
N PRO A 370 -12.42 17.57 22.28
CA PRO A 370 -12.57 18.75 23.12
C PRO A 370 -11.60 18.71 24.31
N PRO A 371 -11.40 19.83 25.03
CA PRO A 371 -10.63 19.84 26.27
C PRO A 371 -11.16 18.82 27.28
N ALA A 372 -10.27 18.04 27.90
CA ALA A 372 -10.64 17.22 29.07
C ALA A 372 -10.67 18.07 30.36
N SER A 373 -9.78 19.05 30.44
CA SER A 373 -9.68 20.07 31.48
C SER A 373 -8.99 21.30 30.87
N GLY A 374 -9.24 22.49 31.42
CA GLY A 374 -8.73 23.75 30.84
C GLY A 374 -9.37 24.06 29.47
N ASP A 375 -8.61 24.75 28.60
CA ASP A 375 -9.06 25.20 27.28
C ASP A 375 -8.32 24.56 26.10
N LEU A 376 -7.44 23.57 26.35
CA LEU A 376 -6.65 22.90 25.31
C LEU A 376 -7.43 21.74 24.69
N SER A 377 -7.74 21.84 23.40
CA SER A 377 -8.26 20.69 22.64
C SER A 377 -7.14 19.70 22.36
N ARG A 378 -7.49 18.46 22.04
CA ARG A 378 -6.50 17.37 21.91
C ARG A 378 -6.59 16.77 20.52
N LEU A 379 -5.60 17.01 19.67
CA LEU A 379 -5.48 16.27 18.42
C LEU A 379 -4.81 14.94 18.74
N ALA A 380 -5.62 13.90 18.89
CA ALA A 380 -5.17 12.54 19.14
C ALA A 380 -4.95 11.82 17.80
N ILE A 381 -3.79 11.21 17.64
CA ILE A 381 -3.34 10.52 16.43
C ILE A 381 -2.89 9.12 16.81
N ASP A 382 -3.62 8.10 16.38
CA ASP A 382 -3.26 6.70 16.53
C ASP A 382 -2.41 6.26 15.35
N LEU A 383 -1.29 5.60 15.65
CA LEU A 383 -0.33 5.09 14.69
C LEU A 383 -0.21 3.58 14.87
N SER A 384 -0.43 2.83 13.79
CA SER A 384 -0.19 1.40 13.74
C SER A 384 -0.05 0.95 12.30
N PRO A 385 0.96 0.12 11.95
CA PRO A 385 1.04 -0.46 10.62
C PRO A 385 -0.17 -1.36 10.29
N ALA A 386 -0.88 -1.85 11.32
CA ALA A 386 -2.06 -2.67 11.16
C ALA A 386 -3.35 -1.87 10.92
N LEU A 387 -3.34 -0.52 10.96
CA LEU A 387 -4.56 0.26 10.66
C LEU A 387 -4.85 0.24 9.16
N ALA A 388 -5.85 -0.53 8.75
CA ALA A 388 -6.32 -0.65 7.37
C ALA A 388 -7.38 0.41 7.02
N ASP A 389 -7.79 0.49 5.76
CA ASP A 389 -8.92 1.28 5.26
C ASP A 389 -10.23 0.56 5.60
N LEU A 390 -11.07 1.20 6.41
CA LEU A 390 -12.37 0.69 6.86
C LEU A 390 -13.53 1.45 6.22
N THR A 391 -13.24 2.33 5.26
CA THR A 391 -14.29 3.11 4.61
C THR A 391 -15.21 2.20 3.79
N PRO A 392 -16.52 2.40 3.75
CA PRO A 392 -17.41 1.59 2.92
C PRO A 392 -17.01 1.67 1.44
N LEU A 393 -17.11 0.54 0.72
CA LEU A 393 -16.94 0.54 -0.72
C LEU A 393 -18.04 1.37 -1.39
N LEU A 394 -17.66 2.21 -2.34
CA LEU A 394 -18.59 2.97 -3.16
C LEU A 394 -19.39 2.04 -4.08
N PRO A 395 -20.64 2.38 -4.45
CA PRO A 395 -21.45 1.58 -5.36
C PRO A 395 -20.74 1.25 -6.69
N GLU A 396 -20.01 2.20 -7.27
CA GLU A 396 -19.24 1.98 -8.50
C GLU A 396 -18.10 0.97 -8.33
N GLN A 397 -17.47 0.90 -7.15
CA GLN A 397 -16.41 -0.08 -6.87
C GLN A 397 -17.00 -1.49 -6.80
N LYS A 398 -18.18 -1.64 -6.19
CA LYS A 398 -18.93 -2.91 -6.17
C LYS A 398 -19.37 -3.32 -7.58
N LEU A 399 -19.75 -2.35 -8.42
CA LEU A 399 -20.18 -2.62 -9.80
C LEU A 399 -19.01 -3.00 -10.72
N LEU A 400 -17.88 -2.28 -10.69
CA LEU A 400 -16.70 -2.56 -11.52
C LEU A 400 -16.15 -3.97 -11.26
N ALA A 401 -16.24 -4.43 -10.01
CA ALA A 401 -15.89 -5.79 -9.63
C ALA A 401 -16.75 -6.87 -10.30
N ALA A 402 -18.01 -6.55 -10.62
CA ALA A 402 -18.98 -7.43 -11.22
C ALA A 402 -18.95 -7.44 -12.76
N VAL A 403 -18.17 -6.58 -13.40
CA VAL A 403 -18.06 -6.54 -14.88
C VAL A 403 -16.97 -7.52 -15.35
N PRO A 404 -17.23 -8.40 -16.34
CA PRO A 404 -16.18 -9.21 -16.96
C PRO A 404 -15.09 -8.29 -17.50
N ALA A 405 -13.82 -8.53 -17.13
CA ALA A 405 -12.74 -7.79 -17.73
C ALA A 405 -12.60 -8.26 -19.19
N ILE A 406 -13.03 -7.40 -20.13
CA ILE A 406 -12.90 -7.66 -21.56
C ILE A 406 -11.48 -7.24 -21.96
N PRO A 407 -10.65 -8.14 -22.51
CA PRO A 407 -9.34 -7.74 -23.02
C PRO A 407 -9.53 -6.64 -24.06
N ALA A 408 -8.88 -5.49 -23.87
CA ALA A 408 -8.82 -4.41 -24.85
C ALA A 408 -7.90 -4.81 -26.02
N ALA A 409 -8.22 -5.91 -26.70
CA ALA A 409 -7.61 -6.23 -27.97
C ALA A 409 -8.11 -5.20 -28.99
N ARG A 410 -7.25 -4.24 -29.32
CA ARG A 410 -7.47 -3.24 -30.37
C ARG A 410 -7.96 -3.95 -31.65
N GLY A 411 -9.20 -3.68 -32.05
CA GLY A 411 -9.67 -3.80 -33.43
C GLY A 411 -10.21 -5.15 -33.94
N MET A 412 -10.12 -6.27 -33.22
CA MET A 412 -10.52 -7.59 -33.77
C MET A 412 -11.56 -8.37 -32.94
N ALA A 413 -11.98 -7.86 -31.78
CA ALA A 413 -12.71 -8.66 -30.78
C ALA A 413 -14.21 -8.90 -31.08
N ILE A 414 -14.83 -8.19 -32.02
CA ILE A 414 -16.28 -8.34 -32.26
C ILE A 414 -16.61 -9.63 -33.05
N LEU A 415 -15.69 -10.15 -33.88
CA LEU A 415 -15.91 -11.39 -34.64
C LEU A 415 -15.44 -12.67 -33.91
N ALA A 416 -14.72 -12.55 -32.79
CA ALA A 416 -14.23 -13.69 -32.00
C ALA A 416 -15.18 -14.11 -30.85
N LEU A 417 -16.21 -13.32 -30.55
CA LEU A 417 -17.24 -13.64 -29.55
C LEU A 417 -18.09 -14.88 -29.91
N SER A 418 -18.00 -15.36 -31.15
CA SER A 418 -18.62 -16.61 -31.62
C SER A 418 -17.73 -17.86 -31.48
N ALA A 419 -16.47 -17.72 -31.06
CA ALA A 419 -15.62 -18.86 -30.73
C ALA A 419 -15.79 -19.21 -29.24
N SER A 420 -16.71 -20.13 -28.93
CA SER A 420 -16.93 -20.81 -27.64
C SER A 420 -16.33 -20.11 -26.41
N TYR A 421 -17.00 -19.05 -25.92
CA TYR A 421 -16.66 -18.45 -24.62
C TYR A 421 -16.85 -19.50 -23.53
N THR A 422 -15.77 -20.18 -23.18
CA THR A 422 -15.76 -21.16 -22.10
C THR A 422 -15.62 -20.36 -20.82
N ARG A 423 -16.65 -20.38 -19.98
CA ARG A 423 -16.62 -19.65 -18.70
C ARG A 423 -15.42 -20.12 -17.88
N PRO A 424 -14.51 -19.23 -17.47
CA PRO A 424 -13.38 -19.64 -16.65
C PRO A 424 -13.89 -20.19 -15.33
N ARG A 425 -13.29 -21.28 -14.86
CA ARG A 425 -13.59 -21.94 -13.59
C ARG A 425 -12.51 -21.69 -12.57
N VAL A 426 -12.90 -21.24 -11.38
CA VAL A 426 -12.01 -20.99 -10.24
C VAL A 426 -12.53 -21.73 -9.01
N VAL A 427 -11.61 -22.32 -8.25
CA VAL A 427 -11.89 -22.89 -6.94
C VAL A 427 -11.55 -21.86 -5.86
N ILE A 428 -12.52 -21.56 -5.01
CA ILE A 428 -12.34 -20.75 -3.80
C ILE A 428 -12.46 -21.68 -2.60
N ASP A 429 -11.42 -21.72 -1.79
CA ASP A 429 -11.31 -22.55 -0.59
C ASP A 429 -11.35 -21.70 0.67
N PRO A 430 -12.52 -21.50 1.30
CA PRO A 430 -12.56 -20.99 2.65
C PRO A 430 -11.96 -22.03 3.61
N GLY A 431 -10.79 -21.71 4.18
CA GLY A 431 -10.03 -22.60 5.05
C GLY A 431 -10.84 -23.12 6.24
N HIS A 432 -10.40 -24.25 6.81
CA HIS A 432 -11.01 -24.85 8.02
C HIS A 432 -12.51 -25.16 7.86
N GLY A 433 -13.26 -25.27 8.96
CA GLY A 433 -14.70 -25.54 8.98
C GLY A 433 -15.10 -26.77 9.79
N GLY A 434 -16.37 -26.79 10.23
CA GLY A 434 -16.90 -27.81 11.11
C GLY A 434 -16.22 -27.78 12.48
N ARG A 435 -15.60 -28.91 12.86
CA ARG A 435 -14.89 -29.06 14.14
C ARG A 435 -13.55 -28.34 14.19
N ASP A 436 -13.00 -27.98 13.03
CA ASP A 436 -11.74 -27.25 12.94
C ASP A 436 -12.05 -25.74 12.89
N PRO A 437 -11.81 -25.00 13.98
CA PRO A 437 -12.09 -23.55 14.01
C PRO A 437 -11.04 -22.73 13.24
N GLY A 438 -9.89 -23.32 12.93
CA GLY A 438 -8.69 -22.57 12.59
C GLY A 438 -8.17 -21.74 13.76
N ALA A 439 -7.52 -20.62 13.45
CA ALA A 439 -7.07 -19.66 14.43
C ALA A 439 -8.24 -19.04 15.21
N VAL A 440 -8.07 -18.91 16.52
CA VAL A 440 -9.05 -18.30 17.44
C VAL A 440 -8.38 -17.12 18.15
N GLY A 441 -8.95 -15.94 17.97
CA GLY A 441 -8.46 -14.70 18.57
C GLY A 441 -9.59 -13.67 18.63
N ALA A 442 -9.35 -12.47 18.10
CA ALA A 442 -10.39 -11.44 17.95
C ALA A 442 -11.57 -11.91 17.07
N VAL A 443 -11.29 -12.84 16.15
CA VAL A 443 -12.26 -13.55 15.31
C VAL A 443 -11.94 -15.05 15.29
N ILE A 444 -12.93 -15.86 14.89
CA ILE A 444 -12.72 -17.27 14.59
C ILE A 444 -12.48 -17.39 13.08
N GLU A 445 -11.32 -17.94 12.69
CA GLU A 445 -10.88 -18.00 11.29
C GLU A 445 -11.93 -18.62 10.38
N LYS A 446 -12.46 -19.80 10.72
CA LYS A 446 -13.44 -20.51 9.86
C LYS A 446 -14.68 -19.68 9.51
N GLU A 447 -15.07 -18.75 10.37
CA GLU A 447 -16.26 -17.90 10.19
C GLU A 447 -15.95 -16.74 9.25
N VAL A 448 -14.82 -16.06 9.48
CA VAL A 448 -14.39 -14.91 8.68
C VAL A 448 -14.06 -15.34 7.25
N VAL A 449 -13.28 -16.41 7.09
CA VAL A 449 -12.86 -16.88 5.75
C VAL A 449 -14.04 -17.39 4.94
N LEU A 450 -15.07 -17.97 5.56
CA LEU A 450 -16.28 -18.41 4.88
C LEU A 450 -17.03 -17.23 4.27
N ASP A 451 -17.29 -16.19 5.06
CA ASP A 451 -18.03 -15.03 4.56
C ASP A 451 -17.22 -14.25 3.52
N VAL A 452 -15.90 -14.08 3.71
CA VAL A 452 -15.06 -13.47 2.67
C VAL A 452 -15.12 -14.30 1.37
N ALA A 453 -15.03 -15.63 1.45
CA ALA A 453 -15.16 -16.50 0.29
C ALA A 453 -16.52 -16.40 -0.40
N LEU A 454 -17.61 -16.27 0.34
CA LEU A 454 -18.95 -16.07 -0.22
C LEU A 454 -19.07 -14.71 -0.94
N ARG A 455 -18.48 -13.65 -0.39
CA ARG A 455 -18.39 -12.33 -1.06
C ARG A 455 -17.57 -12.40 -2.34
N VAL A 456 -16.40 -13.03 -2.30
CA VAL A 456 -15.54 -13.27 -3.49
C VAL A 456 -16.32 -14.05 -4.55
N ALA A 457 -16.99 -15.13 -4.17
CA ALA A 457 -17.78 -15.95 -5.09
C ALA A 457 -18.92 -15.16 -5.74
N ALA A 458 -19.61 -14.29 -4.99
CA ALA A 458 -20.66 -13.43 -5.53
C ALA A 458 -20.11 -12.46 -6.59
N LEU A 459 -19.00 -11.78 -6.30
CA LEU A 459 -18.34 -10.85 -7.23
C LEU A 459 -17.89 -11.56 -8.51
N LEU A 460 -17.22 -12.70 -8.38
CA LEU A 460 -16.72 -13.47 -9.52
C LEU A 460 -17.85 -14.06 -10.38
N ARG A 461 -18.91 -14.59 -9.76
CA ARG A 461 -20.09 -15.11 -10.48
C ARG A 461 -20.78 -14.00 -11.27
N ALA A 462 -20.92 -12.81 -10.67
CA ALA A 462 -21.47 -11.65 -11.36
C ALA A 462 -20.60 -11.26 -12.58
N ALA A 463 -19.27 -11.42 -12.47
CA ALA A 463 -18.32 -11.22 -13.57
C ALA A 463 -18.24 -12.39 -14.58
N GLY A 464 -19.14 -13.37 -14.51
CA GLY A 464 -19.22 -14.47 -15.48
C GLY A 464 -18.26 -15.65 -15.24
N VAL A 465 -17.60 -15.69 -14.08
CA VAL A 465 -16.70 -16.78 -13.67
C VAL A 465 -17.52 -17.92 -13.03
N ASP A 466 -17.22 -19.16 -13.41
CA ASP A 466 -17.74 -20.36 -12.74
C ASP A 466 -16.95 -20.60 -11.44
N VAL A 467 -17.62 -20.47 -10.29
CA VAL A 467 -16.98 -20.53 -8.98
C VAL A 467 -17.39 -21.79 -8.23
N VAL A 468 -16.41 -22.65 -7.97
CA VAL A 468 -16.52 -23.81 -7.09
C VAL A 468 -16.05 -23.43 -5.70
N LEU A 469 -16.92 -23.53 -4.70
CA LEU A 469 -16.55 -23.38 -3.29
C LEU A 469 -16.23 -24.75 -2.70
N THR A 470 -15.14 -24.89 -1.96
CA THR A 470 -14.85 -26.13 -1.23
C THR A 470 -15.83 -26.36 -0.07
N ARG A 471 -16.41 -25.27 0.46
CA ARG A 471 -17.57 -25.25 1.36
C ARG A 471 -18.30 -23.91 1.23
N ASP A 472 -19.62 -23.93 1.37
CA ASP A 472 -20.50 -22.75 1.34
C ASP A 472 -21.25 -22.51 2.67
N ARG A 473 -20.93 -23.32 3.68
CA ARG A 473 -21.47 -23.30 5.04
C ARG A 473 -20.39 -23.77 6.03
N ASP A 474 -20.69 -23.73 7.32
CA ASP A 474 -19.78 -24.28 8.33
C ASP A 474 -19.77 -25.81 8.26
N GLY A 475 -18.67 -26.37 7.75
CA GLY A 475 -18.50 -27.80 7.58
C GLY A 475 -17.13 -28.15 7.00
N ALA A 476 -16.77 -29.44 7.09
CA ALA A 476 -15.61 -30.01 6.43
C ALA A 476 -16.07 -31.02 5.36
N LEU A 477 -15.25 -31.26 4.34
CA LEU A 477 -15.48 -32.32 3.35
C LEU A 477 -15.23 -33.71 3.94
N ASN A 478 -14.36 -33.78 4.95
CA ASN A 478 -14.08 -35.01 5.69
C ASN A 478 -13.77 -34.69 7.17
N PRO A 479 -14.15 -35.55 8.13
CA PRO A 479 -13.73 -35.39 9.54
C PRO A 479 -12.23 -35.57 9.76
N ASP A 480 -11.54 -36.37 8.94
CA ASP A 480 -10.07 -36.48 8.97
C ASP A 480 -9.43 -35.29 8.24
N LYS A 481 -8.57 -34.54 8.93
CA LYS A 481 -7.99 -33.29 8.42
C LYS A 481 -7.14 -33.50 7.16
N ASN A 482 -6.35 -34.56 7.10
CA ASN A 482 -5.49 -34.82 5.95
C ASN A 482 -6.30 -35.20 4.72
N THR A 483 -7.35 -35.99 4.92
CA THR A 483 -8.30 -36.36 3.88
C THR A 483 -9.09 -35.14 3.40
N ASP A 484 -9.55 -34.28 4.33
CA ASP A 484 -10.25 -33.02 4.02
C ASP A 484 -9.40 -32.11 3.13
N LEU A 485 -8.16 -31.81 3.54
CA LEU A 485 -7.23 -31.00 2.77
C LEU A 485 -6.94 -31.60 1.38
N THR A 486 -6.83 -32.93 1.30
CA THR A 486 -6.65 -33.64 0.03
C THR A 486 -7.87 -33.51 -0.88
N MET A 487 -9.08 -33.62 -0.32
CA MET A 487 -10.32 -33.45 -1.08
C MET A 487 -10.49 -32.02 -1.58
N ARG A 488 -10.15 -31.01 -0.77
CA ARG A 488 -10.17 -29.59 -1.18
C ARG A 488 -9.24 -29.35 -2.37
N ALA A 489 -7.98 -29.76 -2.27
CA ALA A 489 -7.01 -29.61 -3.36
C ALA A 489 -7.45 -30.32 -4.66
N LYS A 490 -8.13 -31.46 -4.55
CA LYS A 490 -8.64 -32.23 -5.70
C LYS A 490 -9.80 -31.57 -6.44
N LEU A 491 -10.41 -30.51 -5.90
CA LEU A 491 -11.43 -29.73 -6.62
C LEU A 491 -10.82 -28.92 -7.78
N GLY A 492 -9.51 -28.71 -7.80
CA GLY A 492 -8.77 -28.25 -8.96
C GLY A 492 -8.64 -29.35 -10.02
N THR A 493 -9.67 -29.53 -10.84
CA THR A 493 -9.71 -30.52 -11.93
C THR A 493 -9.19 -29.96 -13.26
N PRO A 494 -8.85 -30.81 -14.26
CA PRO A 494 -8.57 -30.34 -15.62
C PRO A 494 -9.70 -29.44 -16.14
N GLY A 495 -9.36 -28.24 -16.63
CA GLY A 495 -10.31 -27.20 -17.02
C GLY A 495 -10.58 -26.13 -15.95
N THR A 496 -10.10 -26.31 -14.72
CA THR A 496 -10.05 -25.25 -13.69
C THR A 496 -8.82 -24.38 -13.91
N GLN A 497 -8.98 -23.06 -13.91
CA GLN A 497 -7.87 -22.13 -14.16
C GLN A 497 -7.08 -21.81 -12.89
N LEU A 498 -7.74 -21.60 -11.75
CA LEU A 498 -7.10 -21.10 -10.53
C LEU A 498 -7.68 -21.77 -9.27
N PHE A 499 -6.84 -21.90 -8.24
CA PHE A 499 -7.23 -22.30 -6.90
C PHE A 499 -6.78 -21.22 -5.89
N VAL A 500 -7.71 -20.68 -5.11
CA VAL A 500 -7.40 -19.67 -4.08
C VAL A 500 -7.95 -20.12 -2.73
N SER A 501 -7.07 -20.34 -1.77
CA SER A 501 -7.42 -20.63 -0.39
C SER A 501 -7.34 -19.36 0.45
N ILE A 502 -8.35 -19.12 1.30
CA ILE A 502 -8.47 -17.91 2.11
C ILE A 502 -8.37 -18.31 3.58
N HIS A 503 -7.42 -17.68 4.28
CA HIS A 503 -7.04 -17.98 5.66
C HIS A 503 -6.86 -16.71 6.50
N VAL A 504 -6.84 -16.86 7.81
CA VAL A 504 -6.50 -15.80 8.77
C VAL A 504 -5.41 -16.32 9.68
N ASN A 505 -4.29 -15.61 9.74
CA ASN A 505 -3.13 -16.05 10.47
C ASN A 505 -3.27 -15.75 11.97
N ALA A 506 -2.42 -16.37 12.78
CA ALA A 506 -2.25 -16.05 14.19
C ALA A 506 -0.81 -16.35 14.62
N MET A 507 -0.37 -15.60 15.62
CA MET A 507 0.85 -15.90 16.37
C MET A 507 0.51 -16.17 17.82
N ASP A 508 1.43 -16.82 18.54
CA ASP A 508 1.30 -17.00 19.98
C ASP A 508 1.27 -15.64 20.70
N ALA A 509 0.72 -15.60 21.92
CA ALA A 509 0.52 -14.37 22.67
C ALA A 509 1.82 -13.54 22.88
N ARG A 510 3.01 -14.17 22.95
CA ARG A 510 4.29 -13.46 23.14
C ARG A 510 4.78 -12.80 21.85
N SER A 511 4.33 -13.29 20.71
CA SER A 511 4.71 -12.82 19.38
C SER A 511 3.58 -12.10 18.65
N ALA A 512 2.38 -12.03 19.23
CA ALA A 512 1.17 -11.50 18.60
C ALA A 512 1.32 -10.09 18.00
N LEU A 513 2.15 -9.22 18.60
CA LEU A 513 2.42 -7.88 18.06
C LEU A 513 3.32 -7.86 16.81
N ARG A 514 3.90 -8.99 16.43
CA ARG A 514 4.76 -9.12 15.24
C ARG A 514 3.99 -9.55 13.99
N GLY A 515 2.81 -10.15 14.16
CA GLY A 515 1.97 -10.63 13.07
C GLY A 515 0.89 -9.62 12.76
N TYR A 516 0.94 -8.97 11.60
CA TYR A 516 -0.11 -8.08 11.12
C TYR A 516 -0.03 -7.95 9.60
N GLY A 517 -1.16 -7.61 8.98
CA GLY A 517 -1.25 -7.38 7.55
C GLY A 517 -1.43 -8.66 6.73
N VAL A 518 -1.30 -8.51 5.41
CA VAL A 518 -1.64 -9.54 4.43
C VAL A 518 -0.37 -10.22 3.93
N GLU A 519 -0.35 -11.55 3.90
CA GLU A 519 0.66 -12.35 3.18
C GLU A 519 0.00 -13.37 2.26
N THR A 520 0.69 -13.70 1.17
CA THR A 520 0.19 -14.68 0.21
C THR A 520 1.24 -15.77 -0.02
N TRP A 521 0.84 -17.00 0.26
CA TRP A 521 1.61 -18.21 0.14
C TRP A 521 1.37 -18.90 -1.20
N TRP A 522 2.42 -19.42 -1.80
CA TRP A 522 2.35 -20.25 -3.00
C TRP A 522 3.25 -21.48 -2.89
N ASN A 523 2.99 -22.47 -3.74
CA ASN A 523 3.83 -23.65 -3.85
C ASN A 523 4.59 -23.66 -5.18
N PRO A 524 5.92 -23.91 -5.18
CA PRO A 524 6.72 -23.99 -6.41
C PRO A 524 6.42 -25.20 -7.31
N ASN A 525 5.53 -26.10 -6.93
CA ASN A 525 5.09 -27.23 -7.75
C ASN A 525 4.40 -26.82 -9.06
N HIS A 526 3.85 -25.61 -9.12
CA HIS A 526 3.23 -25.05 -10.31
C HIS A 526 3.82 -23.67 -10.59
N PRO A 527 4.44 -23.45 -11.75
CA PRO A 527 5.29 -22.27 -11.96
C PRO A 527 4.49 -20.95 -12.05
N LEU A 528 3.21 -21.00 -12.45
CA LEU A 528 2.27 -19.87 -12.43
C LEU A 528 1.77 -19.46 -11.03
N SER A 529 2.00 -20.27 -9.98
CA SER A 529 1.44 -19.98 -8.65
C SER A 529 2.01 -18.72 -8.01
N SER A 530 3.27 -18.37 -8.29
CA SER A 530 3.89 -17.16 -7.71
C SER A 530 3.26 -15.89 -8.28
N SER A 531 2.95 -15.87 -9.59
CA SER A 531 2.31 -14.74 -10.24
C SER A 531 0.85 -14.60 -9.82
N LEU A 532 0.10 -15.72 -9.61
CA LEU A 532 -1.21 -15.66 -8.96
C LEU A 532 -1.11 -15.03 -7.57
N ALA A 533 -0.18 -15.49 -6.74
CA ALA A 533 0.01 -14.96 -5.41
C ALA A 533 0.37 -13.47 -5.41
N ALA A 534 1.21 -13.02 -6.36
CA ALA A 534 1.55 -11.61 -6.55
C ALA A 534 0.32 -10.75 -6.87
N LEU A 535 -0.55 -11.22 -7.76
CA LEU A 535 -1.77 -10.50 -8.14
C LEU A 535 -2.74 -10.38 -6.98
N LEU A 536 -2.94 -11.46 -6.22
CA LEU A 536 -3.76 -11.44 -5.00
C LEU A 536 -3.19 -10.48 -3.96
N GLN A 537 -1.90 -10.59 -3.65
CA GLN A 537 -1.22 -9.73 -2.67
C GLN A 537 -1.37 -8.25 -3.03
N THR A 538 -1.04 -7.88 -4.27
CA THR A 538 -1.09 -6.49 -4.74
C THR A 538 -2.49 -5.92 -4.68
N ASN A 539 -3.49 -6.63 -5.21
CA ASN A 539 -4.85 -6.12 -5.28
C ASN A 539 -5.48 -6.02 -3.88
N VAL A 540 -5.28 -7.01 -3.00
CA VAL A 540 -5.80 -6.94 -1.62
C VAL A 540 -5.15 -5.81 -0.83
N VAL A 541 -3.83 -5.64 -0.91
CA VAL A 541 -3.14 -4.54 -0.24
C VAL A 541 -3.59 -3.18 -0.78
N SER A 542 -3.83 -3.06 -2.08
CA SER A 542 -4.32 -1.82 -2.71
C SER A 542 -5.71 -1.43 -2.22
N GLU A 543 -6.65 -2.38 -2.18
CA GLU A 543 -8.05 -2.12 -1.80
C GLU A 543 -8.25 -1.91 -0.30
N THR A 544 -7.44 -2.58 0.52
CA THR A 544 -7.52 -2.52 1.98
C THR A 544 -6.59 -1.51 2.61
N GLY A 545 -5.50 -1.12 1.92
CA GLY A 545 -4.41 -0.35 2.53
C GLY A 545 -3.69 -1.07 3.67
N ALA A 546 -3.97 -2.36 3.90
CA ALA A 546 -3.33 -3.16 4.93
C ALA A 546 -1.83 -3.31 4.67
N PHE A 547 -1.05 -3.54 5.73
CA PHE A 547 0.39 -3.76 5.58
C PHE A 547 0.67 -5.01 4.73
N SER A 548 1.63 -4.92 3.81
CA SER A 548 2.03 -6.05 2.99
C SER A 548 3.18 -6.81 3.64
N GLN A 549 2.92 -8.04 4.09
CA GLN A 549 3.94 -9.01 4.51
C GLN A 549 4.59 -9.73 3.31
N GLY A 550 4.03 -9.52 2.11
CA GLY A 550 4.57 -9.98 0.84
C GLY A 550 4.30 -11.45 0.55
N LEU A 551 5.02 -11.97 -0.45
CA LEU A 551 4.87 -13.36 -0.89
C LEU A 551 5.73 -14.29 -0.06
N LYS A 552 5.17 -15.45 0.26
CA LYS A 552 5.86 -16.56 0.91
C LYS A 552 5.76 -17.80 0.03
N ASN A 553 6.75 -18.67 0.07
CA ASN A 553 6.64 -19.97 -0.58
C ASN A 553 6.72 -21.09 0.45
N SER A 554 5.98 -22.17 0.20
CA SER A 554 6.05 -23.36 1.03
C SER A 554 5.69 -24.61 0.24
N GLN A 555 6.54 -25.63 0.37
CA GLN A 555 6.26 -26.97 -0.13
C GLN A 555 5.37 -27.78 0.83
N SER A 556 5.18 -27.30 2.07
CA SER A 556 4.50 -28.04 3.14
C SER A 556 3.00 -27.75 3.25
N LEU A 557 2.46 -26.71 2.62
CA LEU A 557 1.02 -26.43 2.66
C LEU A 557 0.24 -27.49 1.86
N ALA A 558 -0.41 -28.42 2.56
CA ALA A 558 -1.03 -29.61 1.94
C ALA A 558 -2.11 -29.25 0.91
N VAL A 559 -2.85 -28.16 1.12
CA VAL A 559 -3.87 -27.68 0.19
C VAL A 559 -3.29 -27.20 -1.14
N LEU A 560 -2.03 -26.72 -1.15
CA LEU A 560 -1.34 -26.26 -2.35
C LEU A 560 -0.45 -27.34 -2.98
N ARG A 561 0.11 -28.25 -2.15
CA ARG A 561 1.19 -29.19 -2.51
C ARG A 561 0.90 -30.10 -3.69
N ASN A 562 -0.36 -30.50 -3.85
CA ASN A 562 -0.76 -31.44 -4.90
C ASN A 562 -1.62 -30.76 -5.98
N SER A 563 -1.76 -29.44 -5.94
CA SER A 563 -2.46 -28.73 -6.99
C SER A 563 -1.72 -28.89 -8.32
N ARG A 564 -2.46 -29.29 -9.36
CA ARG A 564 -1.96 -29.37 -10.74
C ARG A 564 -2.30 -28.12 -11.56
N ILE A 565 -2.88 -27.12 -10.91
CA ILE A 565 -3.27 -25.83 -11.46
C ILE A 565 -2.61 -24.72 -10.62
N PRO A 566 -2.49 -23.48 -11.14
CA PRO A 566 -2.00 -22.35 -10.35
C PRO A 566 -2.79 -22.21 -9.05
N ALA A 567 -2.09 -22.18 -7.91
CA ALA A 567 -2.71 -22.19 -6.59
C ALA A 567 -1.99 -21.27 -5.61
N ALA A 568 -2.78 -20.51 -4.86
CA ALA A 568 -2.28 -19.62 -3.80
C ALA A 568 -3.16 -19.72 -2.54
N LEU A 569 -2.56 -19.45 -1.39
CA LEU A 569 -3.24 -19.29 -0.11
C LEU A 569 -2.98 -17.87 0.37
N ILE A 570 -4.02 -17.10 0.66
CA ILE A 570 -3.90 -15.74 1.17
C ILE A 570 -4.31 -15.68 2.64
N GLU A 571 -3.41 -15.15 3.46
CA GLU A 571 -3.65 -14.78 4.85
C GLU A 571 -4.08 -13.31 4.89
N ILE A 572 -5.34 -13.05 5.22
CA ILE A 572 -5.96 -11.72 5.06
C ILE A 572 -5.76 -10.79 6.28
N GLY A 573 -4.98 -11.23 7.26
CA GLY A 573 -4.72 -10.54 8.52
C GLY A 573 -4.38 -11.52 9.64
N TYR A 574 -4.16 -10.99 10.84
CA TYR A 574 -3.83 -11.77 12.04
C TYR A 574 -4.87 -11.60 13.15
N THR A 575 -5.62 -12.67 13.46
CA THR A 575 -6.65 -12.64 14.53
C THR A 575 -6.04 -12.43 15.94
N SER A 576 -4.76 -12.76 16.11
CA SER A 576 -4.03 -12.58 17.37
C SER A 576 -3.61 -11.13 17.62
N HIS A 577 -3.56 -10.28 16.60
CA HIS A 577 -3.08 -8.91 16.73
C HIS A 577 -4.23 -7.96 17.13
N PRO A 578 -4.06 -7.10 18.13
CA PRO A 578 -5.15 -6.30 18.69
C PRO A 578 -5.79 -5.32 17.69
N VAL A 579 -5.00 -4.73 16.78
CA VAL A 579 -5.52 -3.84 15.72
C VAL A 579 -6.02 -4.63 14.50
N ASP A 580 -5.22 -5.54 13.96
CA ASP A 580 -5.58 -6.32 12.76
C ASP A 580 -6.81 -7.23 12.99
N GLY A 581 -6.92 -7.80 14.19
CA GLY A 581 -8.09 -8.54 14.64
C GLY A 581 -9.38 -7.72 14.62
N LEU A 582 -9.31 -6.41 14.90
CA LEU A 582 -10.47 -5.52 14.80
C LEU A 582 -10.83 -5.21 13.34
N ASN A 583 -9.84 -5.08 12.44
CA ASN A 583 -10.12 -4.98 11.00
C ASN A 583 -10.93 -6.20 10.53
N LEU A 584 -10.56 -7.40 10.98
CA LEU A 584 -11.23 -8.65 10.59
C LEU A 584 -12.68 -8.76 11.12
N GLN A 585 -13.04 -8.03 12.17
CA GLN A 585 -14.43 -7.93 12.64
C GLN A 585 -15.26 -6.98 11.78
N ASP A 586 -14.60 -6.01 11.14
CA ASP A 586 -15.26 -4.96 10.36
C ASP A 586 -15.75 -5.48 9.00
N THR A 587 -17.01 -5.19 8.69
CA THR A 587 -17.64 -5.67 7.44
C THR A 587 -17.12 -4.93 6.21
N ASN A 588 -16.76 -3.64 6.33
CA ASN A 588 -16.20 -2.87 5.22
C ASN A 588 -14.80 -3.34 4.86
N TYR A 589 -13.98 -3.71 5.85
CA TYR A 589 -12.68 -4.34 5.60
C TYR A 589 -12.84 -5.66 4.82
N ARG A 590 -13.76 -6.52 5.24
CA ARG A 590 -14.03 -7.80 4.56
C ARG A 590 -14.56 -7.62 3.15
N ASP A 591 -15.39 -6.60 2.91
CA ASP A 591 -15.82 -6.18 1.58
C ASP A 591 -14.62 -5.80 0.69
N ARG A 592 -13.66 -5.03 1.22
CA ARG A 592 -12.43 -4.64 0.50
C ARG A 592 -11.50 -5.80 0.24
N VAL A 593 -11.33 -6.70 1.21
CA VAL A 593 -10.56 -7.95 1.02
C VAL A 593 -11.18 -8.77 -0.10
N ALA A 594 -12.49 -8.97 -0.07
CA ALA A 594 -13.20 -9.73 -1.10
C ALA A 594 -13.06 -9.08 -2.48
N LEU A 595 -13.17 -7.75 -2.56
CA LEU A 595 -12.93 -6.98 -3.77
C LEU A 595 -11.52 -7.20 -4.31
N GLY A 596 -10.48 -7.05 -3.47
CA GLY A 596 -9.09 -7.24 -3.87
C GLY A 596 -8.78 -8.67 -4.34
N ILE A 597 -9.32 -9.69 -3.67
CA ILE A 597 -9.18 -11.09 -4.12
C ILE A 597 -9.86 -11.28 -5.48
N ALA A 598 -11.09 -10.79 -5.66
CA ALA A 598 -11.81 -10.91 -6.92
C ALA A 598 -11.11 -10.17 -8.07
N GLN A 599 -10.53 -9.00 -7.81
CA GLN A 599 -9.72 -8.26 -8.78
C GLN A 599 -8.45 -9.02 -9.16
N GLY A 600 -7.70 -9.53 -8.19
CA GLY A 600 -6.48 -10.32 -8.45
C GLY A 600 -6.77 -11.59 -9.27
N ILE A 601 -7.89 -12.27 -9.00
CA ILE A 601 -8.37 -13.40 -9.80
C ILE A 601 -8.76 -12.96 -11.22
N ARG A 602 -9.53 -11.88 -11.35
CA ARG A 602 -9.94 -11.36 -12.67
C ARG A 602 -8.74 -10.96 -13.52
N GLU A 603 -7.79 -10.24 -12.93
CA GLU A 603 -6.55 -9.85 -13.61
C GLU A 603 -5.79 -11.09 -14.11
N ALA A 604 -5.61 -12.10 -13.24
CA ALA A 604 -4.98 -13.37 -13.59
C ALA A 604 -5.67 -14.09 -14.77
N LEU A 605 -7.00 -14.04 -14.84
CA LEU A 605 -7.77 -14.65 -15.93
C LEU A 605 -7.67 -13.87 -17.25
N VAL A 606 -7.45 -12.56 -17.20
CA VAL A 606 -7.51 -11.65 -18.37
C VAL A 606 -6.14 -11.43 -18.99
N SER A 607 -5.14 -11.13 -18.17
CA SER A 607 -3.77 -10.94 -18.64
C SER A 607 -3.09 -12.26 -19.01
N GLY A 608 -3.68 -13.38 -18.58
CA GLY A 608 -2.97 -14.64 -18.42
C GLY A 608 -1.97 -14.55 -17.27
N ILE A 609 -1.60 -15.72 -16.73
CA ILE A 609 -0.46 -15.83 -15.83
C ILE A 609 0.71 -16.36 -16.64
N VAL A 610 1.89 -15.77 -16.50
CA VAL A 610 3.12 -16.19 -17.19
C VAL A 610 4.14 -16.72 -16.19
N ASP A 611 4.84 -17.79 -16.56
CA ASP A 611 5.94 -18.34 -15.76
C ASP A 611 7.08 -17.33 -15.69
N GLY A 612 7.48 -16.95 -14.47
CA GLY A 612 8.68 -16.13 -14.24
C GLY A 612 8.48 -14.62 -14.32
N GLY A 613 7.26 -14.11 -14.15
CA GLY A 613 6.99 -12.68 -14.03
C GLY A 613 6.66 -12.28 -12.60
N ALA A 614 7.64 -11.75 -11.87
CA ALA A 614 7.34 -10.74 -10.88
C ALA A 614 6.43 -9.71 -11.58
N VAL A 615 5.24 -9.47 -11.03
CA VAL A 615 4.51 -8.26 -11.37
C VAL A 615 5.35 -7.12 -10.78
N GLY A 616 6.28 -6.60 -11.58
CA GLY A 616 7.16 -5.48 -11.27
C GLY A 616 8.48 -5.83 -10.57
N GLY A 617 9.40 -6.48 -11.27
CA GLY A 617 10.83 -6.51 -10.92
C GLY A 617 11.65 -6.74 -12.17
N ALA A 618 12.10 -5.68 -12.83
CA ALA A 618 12.81 -5.77 -14.11
C ALA A 618 14.22 -6.35 -13.92
N GLY A 619 14.47 -7.48 -14.60
CA GLY A 619 15.73 -7.77 -15.30
C GLY A 619 16.95 -8.19 -14.48
N LYS A 620 17.18 -9.51 -14.50
CA LYS A 620 18.44 -10.26 -14.32
C LYS A 620 19.20 -10.15 -13.00
#